data_AF-A0A941YEA4-F1
#
_entry.id   AF-A0A941YEA4-F1
#
_cell.length_a   1.000
_cell.length_b   1.000
_cell.length_c   1.000
_cell.angle_alpha   90.00
_cell.angle_beta   90.00
_cell.angle_gamma   90.00
#
_symmetry.space_group_name_H-M   'P 1'
#
loop_
_entity.id
_entity.type
_entity.pdbx_description
1 polymer ?
#
loop_
_entity_poly.entity_id
_entity_poly.type
_entity_poly.pdbx_seq_one_letter_code
_entity_poly.pdbx_strand_id
1 'polypeptide(L)'
;MQTLLNPILGLDSEFPDSVYVLHHVSSKRYGCYCHQNVHGLACFSTESGAAKFGQFIDLDGLKIVELTFDEAREVAKDRPMPVTAVMLLDNMSDPKIHYIR
;
A
#
# COMPACT_ATOMS: atom_id res chain seq x y z
N MET A 1 34.55 -8.61 -5.21
CA MET A 1 33.61 -7.47 -5.19
C MET A 1 32.55 -7.78 -4.15
N GLN A 2 32.61 -7.13 -3.01
CA GLN A 2 31.70 -7.34 -1.89
C GLN A 2 30.70 -6.19 -1.93
N THR A 3 29.49 -6.47 -2.40
CA THR A 3 28.43 -5.46 -2.52
C THR A 3 28.02 -5.07 -1.10
N LEU A 4 28.30 -3.82 -0.71
CA LEU A 4 27.77 -3.23 0.51
C LEU A 4 26.25 -3.12 0.36
N LEU A 5 25.53 -4.13 0.86
CA LEU A 5 24.14 -3.98 1.23
C LEU A 5 24.14 -2.99 2.39
N ASN A 6 23.80 -1.74 2.12
CA ASN A 6 23.47 -0.78 3.18
C ASN A 6 22.07 -1.14 3.67
N PRO A 7 21.89 -1.78 4.84
CA PRO A 7 20.57 -1.92 5.42
C PRO A 7 20.07 -0.50 5.72
N ILE A 8 19.06 -0.06 4.99
CA ILE A 8 18.29 1.11 5.36
C ILE A 8 17.63 0.75 6.69
N LEU A 9 18.01 1.44 7.78
CA LEU A 9 17.42 1.25 9.10
C LEU A 9 15.88 1.27 8.98
N GLY A 10 15.22 0.17 9.37
CA GLY A 10 13.76 0.00 9.33
C GLY A 10 13.25 -1.20 8.51
N LEU A 11 14.14 -1.92 7.81
CA LEU A 11 13.81 -3.02 6.89
C LEU A 11 13.58 -4.41 7.53
N ASP A 12 13.63 -4.59 8.84
CA ASP A 12 13.45 -5.91 9.47
C ASP A 12 11.98 -6.37 9.55
N SER A 13 11.10 -5.68 8.84
CA SER A 13 9.70 -6.04 8.80
C SER A 13 9.30 -6.14 7.33
N GLU A 14 9.76 -7.24 6.71
CA GLU A 14 9.56 -7.60 5.30
C GLU A 14 8.14 -7.27 4.86
N PHE A 15 8.03 -6.57 3.72
CA PHE A 15 6.73 -6.43 3.06
C PHE A 15 6.28 -7.83 2.63
N PRO A 16 5.02 -8.21 2.87
CA PRO A 16 4.51 -9.50 2.41
C PRO A 16 4.64 -9.66 0.90
N ASP A 17 4.82 -10.89 0.41
CA ASP A 17 4.86 -11.20 -1.02
C ASP A 17 3.55 -10.80 -1.73
N SER A 18 2.43 -10.91 -1.02
CA SER A 18 1.11 -10.44 -1.48
C SER A 18 0.43 -9.52 -0.47
N VAL A 19 -0.30 -8.54 -0.97
CA VAL A 19 -1.02 -7.54 -0.20
C VAL A 19 -2.45 -7.40 -0.71
N TYR A 20 -3.35 -7.01 0.20
CA TYR A 20 -4.73 -6.68 -0.11
C TYR A 20 -4.87 -5.17 -0.29
N VAL A 21 -5.60 -4.77 -1.32
CA VAL A 21 -5.91 -3.37 -1.63
C VAL A 21 -7.40 -3.19 -1.88
N LEU A 22 -7.89 -1.96 -1.72
CA LEU A 22 -9.25 -1.60 -2.11
C LEU A 22 -9.24 -1.03 -3.53
N HIS A 23 -10.09 -1.57 -4.41
CA HIS A 23 -10.19 -1.18 -5.81
C HIS A 23 -11.65 -0.88 -6.20
N HIS A 24 -11.90 0.33 -6.66
CA HIS A 24 -13.16 0.74 -7.26
C HIS A 24 -13.14 0.41 -8.76
N VAL A 25 -13.77 -0.71 -9.14
CA VAL A 25 -13.66 -1.29 -10.49
C VAL A 25 -14.13 -0.33 -11.59
N SER A 26 -15.22 0.41 -11.36
CA SER A 26 -15.81 1.27 -12.40
C SER A 26 -14.92 2.47 -12.75
N SER A 27 -14.30 3.10 -11.75
CA SER A 27 -13.41 4.24 -11.96
C SER A 27 -11.93 3.86 -12.03
N LYS A 28 -11.60 2.57 -11.93
CA LYS A 28 -10.23 2.05 -11.81
C LYS A 28 -9.40 2.74 -10.71
N ARG A 29 -10.02 3.18 -9.61
CA ARG A 29 -9.35 3.91 -8.52
C ARG A 29 -9.03 2.95 -7.38
N TYR A 30 -7.92 3.21 -6.67
CA TYR A 30 -7.52 2.40 -5.53
C TYR A 30 -7.57 3.22 -4.24
N GLY A 31 -7.76 2.53 -3.12
CA GLY A 31 -7.66 3.12 -1.79
C GLY A 31 -6.26 3.71 -1.58
N CYS A 32 -6.22 4.96 -1.15
CA CYS A 32 -4.98 5.66 -0.83
C CYS A 32 -5.04 6.15 0.62
N TYR A 33 -3.88 6.35 1.23
CA TYR A 33 -3.77 6.91 2.56
C TYR A 33 -2.67 7.97 2.59
N CYS A 34 -2.86 8.98 3.43
CA CYS A 34 -1.87 10.03 3.67
C CYS A 34 -1.39 9.92 5.11
N HIS A 35 -0.10 9.64 5.29
CA HIS A 35 0.54 9.59 6.60
C HIS A 35 1.75 10.54 6.58
N GLN A 36 1.77 11.54 7.46
CA GLN A 36 2.87 12.51 7.58
C GLN A 36 3.26 13.17 6.23
N ASN A 37 2.28 13.63 5.45
CA ASN A 37 2.43 14.20 4.09
C ASN A 37 2.95 13.23 3.02
N VAL A 38 3.12 11.94 3.33
CA VAL A 38 3.40 10.91 2.34
C VAL A 38 2.08 10.35 1.86
N HIS A 39 1.84 10.36 0.55
CA HIS A 39 0.66 9.75 -0.07
C HIS A 39 1.06 8.41 -0.66
N GLY A 40 0.34 7.35 -0.28
CA GLY A 40 0.61 6.02 -0.78
C GLY A 40 -0.64 5.21 -1.06
N LEU A 41 -0.45 4.14 -1.83
CA LEU A 41 -1.43 3.08 -2.01
C LEU A 41 -1.65 2.38 -0.66
N ALA A 42 -2.90 2.26 -0.24
CA ALA A 42 -3.28 1.58 0.99
C ALA A 42 -3.25 0.07 0.78
N CYS A 43 -2.30 -0.61 1.43
CA CYS A 43 -2.10 -2.05 1.39
C CYS A 43 -2.26 -2.66 2.78
N PHE A 44 -2.67 -3.92 2.82
CA PHE A 44 -2.92 -4.68 4.05
C PHE A 44 -2.35 -6.08 3.90
N SER A 45 -1.82 -6.67 4.98
CA SER A 45 -1.36 -8.07 4.95
C SER A 45 -2.50 -9.08 4.99
N THR A 46 -3.71 -8.63 5.36
CA THR A 46 -4.90 -9.48 5.42
C THR A 46 -6.10 -8.83 4.75
N GLU A 47 -6.97 -9.65 4.16
CA GLU A 47 -8.25 -9.21 3.59
C GLU A 47 -9.12 -8.51 4.65
N SER A 48 -9.08 -9.01 5.88
CA SER A 48 -9.82 -8.42 7.02
C SER A 48 -9.37 -6.99 7.35
N GLY A 49 -8.07 -6.68 7.19
CA GLY A 49 -7.54 -5.33 7.37
C GLY A 49 -8.07 -4.39 6.30
N ALA A 50 -8.05 -4.84 5.04
CA ALA A 50 -8.61 -4.08 3.92
C ALA A 50 -10.11 -3.82 4.10
N ALA A 51 -10.87 -4.83 4.55
CA ALA A 51 -12.31 -4.70 4.83
C ALA A 51 -12.60 -3.64 5.91
N LYS A 52 -11.85 -3.66 7.02
CA LYS A 52 -11.97 -2.66 8.10
C LYS A 52 -11.65 -1.25 7.60
N PHE A 53 -10.62 -1.10 6.79
CA PHE A 53 -10.28 0.19 6.19
C PHE A 53 -11.36 0.67 5.22
N GLY A 54 -11.96 -0.24 4.44
CA GLY A 54 -13.09 0.08 3.56
C GLY A 54 -14.29 0.63 4.32
N GLN A 55 -14.60 0.04 5.48
CA GLN A 55 -15.62 0.56 6.40
C GLN A 55 -15.24 1.92 7.00
N PHE A 56 -13.96 2.14 7.29
CA PHE A 56 -13.46 3.40 7.85
C PHE A 56 -13.58 4.59 6.89
N ILE A 57 -13.33 4.37 5.59
CA ILE A 57 -13.38 5.44 4.58
C ILE A 57 -14.79 5.67 4.01
N ASP A 58 -15.77 4.83 4.38
CA ASP A 58 -17.18 4.94 3.99
C ASP A 58 -17.38 5.10 2.46
N LEU A 59 -16.62 4.32 1.69
CA LEU A 59 -16.69 4.33 0.23
C LEU A 59 -17.32 3.03 -0.30
N ASP A 60 -18.52 3.17 -0.84
CA ASP A 60 -19.24 2.08 -1.48
C ASP A 60 -18.59 1.62 -2.80
N GLY A 61 -18.86 0.36 -3.17
CA GLY A 61 -18.46 -0.20 -4.46
C GLY A 61 -16.98 -0.59 -4.57
N LEU A 62 -16.22 -0.49 -3.48
CA LEU A 62 -14.85 -0.98 -3.40
C LEU A 62 -14.84 -2.51 -3.30
N LYS A 63 -13.96 -3.13 -4.09
CA LYS A 63 -13.63 -4.55 -3.96
C LYS A 63 -12.28 -4.71 -3.30
N ILE A 64 -12.14 -5.73 -2.48
CA ILE A 64 -10.83 -6.14 -1.99
C ILE A 64 -10.18 -7.00 -3.08
N VAL A 65 -8.94 -6.66 -3.41
CA VAL A 65 -8.14 -7.36 -4.43
C VAL A 65 -6.81 -7.73 -3.80
N GLU A 66 -6.42 -8.99 -3.93
CA GLU A 66 -5.07 -9.44 -3.61
C GLU A 66 -4.17 -9.18 -4.81
N LEU A 67 -3.01 -8.58 -4.55
CA LEU A 67 -1.96 -8.30 -5.53
C LEU A 67 -0.64 -8.78 -4.95
N THR A 68 0.30 -9.18 -5.81
CA THR A 68 1.70 -9.27 -5.41
C THR A 68 2.22 -7.88 -5.01
N PHE A 69 3.26 -7.85 -4.17
CA PHE A 69 3.86 -6.58 -3.78
C PHE A 69 4.38 -5.78 -4.97
N ASP A 70 4.94 -6.45 -5.98
CA ASP A 70 5.39 -5.79 -7.21
C ASP A 70 4.21 -5.24 -8.04
N GLU A 71 3.09 -5.95 -8.15
CA GLU A 71 1.88 -5.41 -8.79
C GLU A 71 1.36 -4.18 -8.05
N ALA A 72 1.36 -4.19 -6.71
CA ALA A 72 0.97 -3.03 -5.90
C ALA A 72 1.88 -1.82 -6.15
N ARG A 73 3.19 -2.04 -6.33
CA ARG A 73 4.14 -0.98 -6.69
C ARG A 73 3.83 -0.41 -8.08
N GLU A 74 3.55 -1.24 -9.06
CA GLU A 74 3.18 -0.78 -10.41
C GLU A 74 1.84 -0.02 -10.40
N VAL A 75 0.84 -0.49 -9.66
CA VAL A 75 -0.43 0.22 -9.46
C VAL A 75 -0.22 1.62 -8.89
N ALA A 76 0.72 1.77 -7.96
CA ALA A 76 1.02 3.04 -7.34
C ALA A 76 1.84 3.98 -8.26
N LYS A 77 2.70 3.45 -9.14
CA LYS A 77 3.42 4.21 -10.19
C LYS A 77 2.51 4.77 -11.27
N ASP A 78 1.50 4.01 -11.68
CA ASP A 78 0.59 4.36 -12.78
C ASP A 78 -0.37 5.53 -12.43
N ARG A 79 -0.29 6.05 -11.20
CA ARG A 79 -1.21 7.09 -10.72
C ARG A 79 -0.71 8.49 -11.03
N PRO A 80 -1.59 9.40 -11.51
CA PRO A 80 -1.28 10.81 -11.50
C PRO A 80 -1.04 11.25 -10.04
N MET A 81 0.02 12.02 -9.82
CA MET A 81 0.52 12.48 -8.52
C MET A 81 -0.57 12.81 -7.48
N PRO A 82 -0.35 12.56 -6.17
CA PRO A 82 0.96 12.41 -5.51
C PRO A 82 1.25 11.02 -4.91
N VAL A 83 0.67 9.93 -5.43
CA VAL A 83 1.01 8.59 -4.91
C VAL A 83 2.50 8.32 -5.14
N THR A 84 3.27 8.26 -4.05
CA THR A 84 4.74 8.17 -4.04
C THR A 84 5.23 6.92 -3.30
N ALA A 85 4.31 6.14 -2.73
CA ALA A 85 4.64 4.99 -1.89
C ALA A 85 3.58 3.89 -1.94
N VAL A 86 3.98 2.69 -1.55
CA VAL A 86 3.08 1.63 -1.04
C VAL A 86 3.11 1.69 0.48
N MET A 87 1.95 1.68 1.14
CA MET A 87 1.84 1.75 2.60
C MET A 87 1.15 0.51 3.15
N LEU A 88 1.83 -0.24 4.02
CA LEU A 88 1.20 -1.31 4.79
C LEU A 88 0.53 -0.71 6.02
N LEU A 89 -0.81 -0.76 6.05
CA LEU A 89 -1.66 -0.07 7.02
C LEU A 89 -2.26 -1.01 8.07
N ASP A 90 -1.63 -2.16 8.32
CA ASP A 90 -2.05 -3.08 9.38
C ASP A 90 -2.05 -2.40 10.77
N ASN A 91 -1.17 -1.41 10.95
CA ASN A 91 -1.22 -0.43 12.01
C ASN A 91 -1.24 0.99 11.43
N MET A 92 -2.40 1.64 11.40
CA MET A 92 -2.55 2.99 10.82
C MET A 92 -1.79 4.10 11.57
N SER A 93 -1.41 3.86 12.84
CA SER A 93 -0.63 4.82 13.64
C SER A 93 0.86 4.76 13.35
N ASP A 94 1.33 3.63 12.82
CA ASP A 94 2.74 3.37 12.47
C ASP A 94 2.79 2.51 11.20
N PRO A 95 2.41 3.09 10.04
CA PRO A 95 2.34 2.34 8.80
C PRO A 95 3.76 2.10 8.25
N LYS A 96 3.98 0.92 7.65
CA LYS A 96 5.24 0.68 6.94
C LYS A 96 5.15 1.33 5.57
N ILE A 97 6.15 2.13 5.21
CA ILE A 97 6.15 2.91 3.96
C ILE A 97 7.27 2.40 3.05
N HIS A 98 6.89 1.95 1.85
CA HIS A 98 7.82 1.65 0.78
C HIS A 98 7.72 2.73 -0.30
N TYR A 99 8.75 3.58 -0.39
CA TYR A 99 8.81 4.64 -1.41
C TYR A 99 9.04 4.04 -2.80
N ILE A 100 8.32 4.59 -3.76
CA ILE A 100 8.38 4.21 -5.16
C ILE A 100 9.19 5.28 -5.89
N ARG A 101 10.13 4.84 -6.72
CA ARG A 101 10.94 5.68 -7.61
C ARG A 101 10.55 5.43 -9.06
#